data_AF-A0A292QUV1-F1
#
_entry.id   AF-A0A292QUV1-F1
#
_cell.length_a   1.000
_cell.length_b   1.000
_cell.length_c   1.000
_cell.angle_alpha   90.00
_cell.angle_beta   90.00
_cell.angle_gamma   90.00
#
_symmetry.space_group_name_H-M   'P 1'
#
loop_
_entity.id
_entity.type
_entity.pdbx_description
1 polymer ?
#
loop_
_entity_poly.entity_id
_entity_poly.type
_entity_poly.pdbx_seq_one_letter_code
_entity_poly.pdbx_strand_id
1 'polypeptide(L)'
;MKNKDLIIKVARRLDKFNLDEIIVVSELQEQEVKEILSDLIKEQVIIKNNDNYFFCKKNKNINEIMSLLKSTLKPIVLQKEDGYKELLKYNINIQNKIKRYVAIINFIIHTGKENLKNVVDLFNETSGEQKIPYPTVVRILKKYECYGFKGLLPQYNNCVESPIPDELYVCFKKFYLTKEKLTPKEALYRAQKLLQDEQKTEQPYSYAISSFIRKIKVDFTEEQINYFRNNIKPLKAKFSNCEQDEPINMEFKNAARIYLNRLRVENKQEKLLHDKTDYKNNLKEYFDNLTIREITPKVVAKYKQSMFDKGFKLNSVNMYILLLKSIIRAVCPQTNYLITRGNKKHSNVYAIDMNILTEDEIFNLLNICKLKYPEAYPIIYISLSTGASVPELLGLTWDRVDLEDNTIFLKYFLYEQRLVINRSEASKRKLKLDEKMIEILKTKYKITNPLQTDFVFRFNSSKFPQQYFENIVLKKLSRKLGIQRLYPSDFQHNFVNICLKQNIPFSYIRKSLGYFSLVPFVKTYQNLIEQSEEKYYNPLENLKLLK
;
A
#
# COMPACT_ATOMS: atom_id res chain seq x y z
N MET A 1 44.76 3.07 46.92
CA MET A 1 43.61 3.95 46.60
C MET A 1 43.97 5.12 45.68
N LYS A 2 44.99 5.95 45.97
CA LYS A 2 45.35 7.12 45.13
C LYS A 2 45.58 6.79 43.64
N ASN A 3 46.30 5.70 43.34
CA ASN A 3 46.62 5.33 41.95
C ASN A 3 45.41 4.79 41.18
N LYS A 4 44.50 4.06 41.85
CA LYS A 4 43.24 3.58 41.27
C LYS A 4 42.31 4.75 40.89
N ASP A 5 42.17 5.74 41.76
CA ASP A 5 41.37 6.94 41.47
C ASP A 5 41.98 7.80 40.35
N LEU A 6 43.32 7.85 40.26
CA LEU A 6 44.04 8.50 39.18
C LEU A 6 43.73 7.82 37.84
N ILE A 7 43.86 6.48 37.77
CA ILE A 7 43.53 5.70 36.57
C ILE A 7 42.05 5.86 36.19
N ILE A 8 41.12 5.87 37.16
CA ILE A 8 39.69 6.14 36.88
C ILE A 8 39.49 7.54 36.27
N LYS A 9 40.19 8.57 36.78
CA LYS A 9 40.10 9.94 36.23
C LYS A 9 40.68 10.03 34.82
N VAL A 10 41.84 9.42 34.59
CA VAL A 10 42.49 9.37 33.27
C VAL A 10 41.63 8.60 32.28
N ALA A 11 41.16 7.41 32.66
CA ALA A 11 40.25 6.60 31.86
C ALA A 11 38.96 7.35 31.51
N ARG A 12 38.35 8.08 32.47
CA ARG A 12 37.18 8.92 32.24
C ARG A 12 37.44 10.06 31.25
N ARG A 13 38.66 10.59 31.24
CA ARG A 13 39.06 11.71 30.37
C ARG A 13 39.35 11.23 28.95
N LEU A 14 40.03 10.09 28.82
CA LEU A 14 40.39 9.52 27.54
C LEU A 14 39.18 8.87 26.85
N ASP A 15 38.20 8.37 27.61
CA ASP A 15 36.98 7.65 27.16
C ASP A 15 37.29 6.31 26.46
N LYS A 16 38.33 6.28 25.61
CA LYS A 16 38.99 5.15 24.95
C LYS A 16 40.51 5.31 25.06
N PHE A 17 41.22 4.25 25.42
CA PHE A 17 42.69 4.26 25.53
C PHE A 17 43.29 2.87 25.37
N ASN A 18 44.54 2.76 24.92
CA ASN A 18 45.31 1.52 25.00
C ASN A 18 46.21 1.48 26.25
N LEU A 19 46.89 0.34 26.48
CA LEU A 19 47.74 0.17 27.65
C LEU A 19 48.89 1.20 27.69
N ASP A 20 49.52 1.46 26.55
CA ASP A 20 50.66 2.38 26.46
C ASP A 20 50.23 3.84 26.72
N GLU A 21 49.10 4.25 26.18
CA GLU A 21 48.51 5.58 26.36
C GLU A 21 48.19 5.87 27.82
N ILE A 22 47.61 4.90 28.55
CA ILE A 22 47.30 5.12 29.96
C ILE A 22 48.54 5.04 30.85
N ILE A 23 49.56 4.26 30.48
CA ILE A 23 50.87 4.27 31.17
C ILE A 23 51.52 5.65 31.01
N VAL A 24 51.57 6.18 29.79
CA VAL A 24 52.15 7.49 29.50
C VAL A 24 51.43 8.61 30.24
N VAL A 25 50.09 8.59 30.28
CA VAL A 25 49.30 9.66 30.89
C VAL A 25 49.22 9.55 32.42
N SER A 26 49.36 8.34 32.98
CA SER A 26 49.34 8.14 34.44
C SER A 26 50.73 8.19 35.09
N GLU A 27 51.80 8.07 34.31
CA GLU A 27 53.20 7.99 34.78
C GLU A 27 53.46 6.85 35.80
N LEU A 28 52.66 5.78 35.72
CA LEU A 28 52.75 4.61 36.60
C LEU A 28 53.50 3.44 35.95
N GLN A 29 53.98 2.50 36.75
CA GLN A 29 54.62 1.29 36.23
C GLN A 29 53.60 0.35 35.56
N GLU A 30 54.00 -0.28 34.45
CA GLU A 30 53.13 -1.13 33.62
C GLU A 30 52.43 -2.25 34.42
N GLN A 31 53.16 -2.89 35.34
CA GLN A 31 52.63 -3.98 36.16
C GLN A 31 51.47 -3.50 37.06
N GLU A 32 51.62 -2.30 37.66
CA GLU A 32 50.63 -1.70 38.54
C GLU A 32 49.38 -1.25 37.76
N VAL A 33 49.58 -0.68 36.57
CA VAL A 33 48.49 -0.29 35.67
C VAL A 33 47.68 -1.52 35.24
N LYS A 34 48.33 -2.64 34.89
CA LYS A 34 47.66 -3.89 34.51
C LYS A 34 46.80 -4.45 35.64
N GLU A 35 47.31 -4.44 36.87
CA GLU A 35 46.54 -4.89 38.04
C GLU A 35 45.30 -4.03 38.27
N ILE A 36 45.45 -2.70 38.25
CA ILE A 36 44.33 -1.77 38.43
C ILE A 36 43.30 -1.90 37.30
N LEU A 37 43.73 -2.01 36.04
CA LEU A 37 42.81 -2.21 34.91
C LEU A 37 42.05 -3.53 35.04
N SER A 38 42.70 -4.60 35.53
CA SER A 38 42.05 -5.88 35.76
C SER A 38 40.94 -5.78 36.82
N ASP A 39 41.17 -4.99 37.88
CA ASP A 39 40.17 -4.77 38.92
C ASP A 39 39.04 -3.84 38.45
N LEU A 40 39.34 -2.82 37.65
CA LEU A 40 38.32 -1.95 37.07
C LEU A 40 37.44 -2.66 36.03
N ILE A 41 37.97 -3.68 35.35
CA ILE A 41 37.18 -4.58 34.49
C ILE A 41 36.23 -5.43 35.33
N LYS A 42 36.69 -6.00 36.45
CA LYS A 42 35.82 -6.75 37.39
C LYS A 42 34.72 -5.87 37.96
N GLU A 43 35.03 -4.61 38.26
CA GLU A 43 34.07 -3.62 38.79
C GLU A 43 33.18 -2.98 37.71
N GLN A 44 33.33 -3.39 36.44
CA GLN A 44 32.59 -2.87 35.29
C GLN A 44 32.71 -1.34 35.10
N VAL A 45 33.81 -0.76 35.57
CA VAL A 45 34.11 0.67 35.38
C VAL A 45 34.71 0.92 34.00
N ILE A 46 35.44 -0.07 33.48
CA ILE A 46 36.02 -0.05 32.13
C ILE A 46 35.79 -1.39 31.41
N ILE A 47 35.81 -1.38 30.08
CA ILE A 47 35.65 -2.57 29.22
C ILE A 47 36.89 -2.73 28.36
N LYS A 48 37.42 -3.95 28.26
CA LYS A 48 38.52 -4.28 27.34
C LYS A 48 38.00 -4.93 26.06
N ASN A 49 38.41 -4.42 24.91
CA ASN A 49 38.16 -5.02 23.60
C ASN A 49 39.46 -5.02 22.78
N ASN A 50 40.01 -6.21 22.52
CA ASN A 50 41.36 -6.41 21.99
C ASN A 50 42.39 -5.62 22.83
N ASP A 51 43.15 -4.73 22.20
CA ASP A 51 44.23 -3.95 22.83
C ASP A 51 43.75 -2.63 23.45
N ASN A 52 42.44 -2.32 23.36
CA ASN A 52 41.87 -1.05 23.83
C ASN A 52 40.93 -1.22 25.04
N TYR A 53 40.87 -0.20 25.89
CA TYR A 53 40.03 -0.07 27.08
C TYR A 53 39.07 1.12 26.92
N PHE A 54 37.86 1.03 27.51
CA PHE A 54 36.78 2.02 27.37
C PHE A 54 36.11 2.33 28.71
N PHE A 55 35.81 3.60 29.01
CA PHE A 55 35.23 4.02 30.29
C PHE A 55 33.67 4.01 30.29
N CYS A 56 33.04 3.47 31.33
CA CYS A 56 31.58 3.37 31.45
C CYS A 56 30.95 4.57 32.19
N LYS A 57 30.07 5.33 31.51
CA LYS A 57 29.30 6.45 32.10
C LYS A 57 27.98 5.94 32.72
N LYS A 58 27.91 5.82 34.05
CA LYS A 58 26.65 5.47 34.76
C LYS A 58 25.60 6.58 34.62
N ASN A 59 24.40 6.27 34.09
CA ASN A 59 23.23 7.16 34.09
C ASN A 59 22.12 6.59 35.00
N LYS A 60 21.70 7.38 36.00
CA LYS A 60 20.78 6.95 37.10
C LYS A 60 19.30 6.72 36.71
N ASN A 61 18.85 7.06 35.49
CA ASN A 61 17.43 6.98 35.10
C ASN A 61 17.05 5.74 34.27
N ILE A 62 17.86 4.68 34.30
CA ILE A 62 17.64 3.45 33.50
C ILE A 62 17.09 2.29 34.36
N ASN A 63 17.18 2.39 35.69
CA ASN A 63 16.91 1.27 36.60
C ASN A 63 15.45 0.78 36.60
N GLU A 64 14.47 1.64 36.36
CA GLU A 64 13.04 1.24 36.36
C GLU A 64 12.61 0.52 35.09
N ILE A 65 13.24 0.80 33.93
CA ILE A 65 12.93 0.11 32.67
C ILE A 65 13.70 -1.23 32.58
N MET A 66 14.80 -1.38 33.31
CA MET A 66 15.68 -2.57 33.23
C MET A 66 15.42 -3.65 34.25
N SER A 67 14.61 -3.41 35.29
CA SER A 67 14.22 -4.50 36.20
C SER A 67 13.33 -5.55 35.51
N LEU A 68 12.60 -5.15 34.45
CA LEU A 68 11.76 -6.04 33.62
C LEU A 68 12.55 -6.87 32.58
N LEU A 69 13.84 -6.58 32.34
CA LEU A 69 14.66 -7.22 31.29
C LEU A 69 15.79 -8.11 31.84
N LYS A 70 15.87 -8.27 33.17
CA LYS A 70 16.91 -9.05 33.87
C LYS A 70 16.49 -10.52 34.03
N SER A 71 16.63 -11.29 32.95
CA SER A 71 17.06 -12.68 32.92
C SER A 71 16.87 -13.23 31.50
N THR A 72 17.74 -14.14 31.03
CA THR A 72 17.55 -15.09 29.91
C THR A 72 18.26 -14.91 28.56
N LEU A 73 19.19 -13.97 28.34
CA LEU A 73 20.02 -13.99 27.09
C LEU A 73 21.39 -14.66 27.33
N LYS A 74 21.68 -15.74 26.60
CA LYS A 74 22.97 -16.47 26.64
C LYS A 74 23.88 -16.01 25.49
N PRO A 75 25.21 -15.94 25.67
CA PRO A 75 26.13 -15.68 24.56
C PRO A 75 26.02 -16.76 23.48
N ILE A 76 26.01 -16.35 22.21
CA ILE A 76 25.89 -17.22 21.05
C ILE A 76 27.28 -17.68 20.63
N VAL A 77 27.53 -19.00 20.66
CA VAL A 77 28.73 -19.61 20.07
C VAL A 77 28.31 -20.37 18.83
N LEU A 78 28.49 -19.77 17.64
CA LEU A 78 27.96 -20.26 16.37
C LEU A 78 28.06 -21.78 16.18
N GLN A 79 29.23 -22.37 16.44
CA GLN A 79 29.50 -23.80 16.22
C GLN A 79 28.68 -24.74 17.14
N LYS A 80 28.15 -24.21 18.24
CA LYS A 80 27.39 -24.95 19.27
C LYS A 80 25.87 -24.74 19.16
N GLU A 81 25.41 -23.85 18.28
CA GLU A 81 24.00 -23.52 18.15
C GLU A 81 23.24 -24.50 17.25
N ASP A 82 22.03 -24.86 17.68
CA ASP A 82 21.11 -25.66 16.90
C ASP A 82 20.56 -24.82 15.72
N GLY A 83 21.13 -25.02 14.53
CA GLY A 83 20.92 -24.20 13.33
C GLY A 83 22.21 -23.82 12.58
N TYR A 84 23.39 -24.07 13.16
CA TYR A 84 24.68 -23.76 12.51
C TYR A 84 24.88 -24.48 11.18
N LYS A 85 24.52 -25.77 11.12
CA LYS A 85 24.56 -26.55 9.86
C LYS A 85 23.66 -25.96 8.77
N GLU A 86 22.59 -25.28 9.15
CA GLU A 86 21.69 -24.60 8.21
C GLU A 86 22.29 -23.27 7.73
N LEU A 87 22.98 -22.53 8.62
CA LEU A 87 23.71 -21.32 8.24
C LEU A 87 24.71 -21.58 7.10
N LEU A 88 25.43 -22.71 7.16
CA LEU A 88 26.43 -23.09 6.16
C LEU A 88 25.84 -23.33 4.75
N LYS A 89 24.53 -23.58 4.64
CA LYS A 89 23.85 -23.78 3.35
C LYS A 89 23.57 -22.47 2.62
N TYR A 90 23.64 -21.32 3.30
CA TYR A 90 23.38 -20.01 2.69
C TYR A 90 24.63 -19.46 1.98
N ASN A 91 24.43 -18.49 1.07
CA ASN A 91 25.54 -17.82 0.40
C ASN A 91 26.41 -17.00 1.39
N ILE A 92 27.64 -16.69 0.98
CA ILE A 92 28.64 -16.02 1.82
C ILE A 92 28.17 -14.67 2.39
N ASN A 93 27.35 -13.93 1.63
CA ASN A 93 26.83 -12.62 2.06
C ASN A 93 25.82 -12.77 3.21
N ILE A 94 24.93 -13.76 3.13
CA ILE A 94 23.99 -14.07 4.21
C ILE A 94 24.76 -14.58 5.43
N GLN A 95 25.74 -15.46 5.22
CA GLN A 95 26.58 -15.96 6.33
C GLN A 95 27.26 -14.82 7.08
N ASN A 96 27.90 -13.88 6.36
CA ASN A 96 28.58 -12.73 6.95
C ASN A 96 27.60 -11.80 7.67
N LYS A 97 26.40 -11.59 7.10
CA LYS A 97 25.34 -10.81 7.73
C LYS A 97 24.91 -11.41 9.08
N ILE A 98 24.74 -12.73 9.15
CA ILE A 98 24.35 -13.43 10.39
C ILE A 98 25.50 -13.41 11.40
N LYS A 99 26.75 -13.62 10.97
CA LYS A 99 27.94 -13.49 11.86
C LYS A 99 27.98 -12.12 12.53
N ARG A 100 27.72 -11.05 11.76
CA ARG A 100 27.66 -9.69 12.29
C ARG A 100 26.51 -9.49 13.30
N TYR A 101 25.35 -10.12 13.05
CA TYR A 101 24.23 -10.10 14.01
C TYR A 101 24.56 -10.82 15.31
N VAL A 102 25.28 -11.93 15.22
CA VAL A 102 25.79 -12.63 16.40
C VAL A 102 26.81 -11.80 17.16
N ALA A 103 27.73 -11.14 16.45
CA ALA A 103 28.74 -10.27 17.05
C ALA A 103 28.10 -9.13 17.87
N ILE A 104 27.11 -8.44 17.32
CA ILE A 104 26.43 -7.36 18.06
C ILE A 104 25.58 -7.86 19.22
N ILE A 105 24.94 -9.04 19.09
CA ILE A 105 24.19 -9.64 20.21
C ILE A 105 25.15 -10.00 21.35
N ASN A 106 26.27 -10.66 21.06
CA ASN A 106 27.26 -11.00 22.06
C ASN A 106 27.86 -9.75 22.70
N PHE A 107 28.16 -8.73 21.90
CA PHE A 107 28.62 -7.43 22.40
C PHE A 107 27.63 -6.85 23.41
N ILE A 108 26.34 -6.81 23.06
CA ILE A 108 25.27 -6.30 23.96
C ILE A 108 25.14 -7.14 25.23
N ILE A 109 25.31 -8.46 25.15
CA ILE A 109 25.28 -9.35 26.32
C ILE A 109 26.45 -9.05 27.26
N HIS A 110 27.64 -8.77 26.71
CA HIS A 110 28.84 -8.47 27.49
C HIS A 110 28.85 -7.04 28.06
N THR A 111 28.39 -6.04 27.31
CA THR A 111 28.39 -4.63 27.74
C THR A 111 27.21 -4.27 28.64
N GLY A 112 26.18 -5.11 28.68
CA GLY A 112 24.91 -4.81 29.34
C GLY A 112 23.95 -4.00 28.46
N LYS A 113 22.67 -4.02 28.83
CA LYS A 113 21.59 -3.37 28.06
C LYS A 113 21.39 -1.89 28.44
N GLU A 114 22.11 -1.39 29.46
CA GLU A 114 22.01 -0.01 29.98
C GLU A 114 22.38 1.01 28.89
N ASN A 115 21.35 1.54 28.21
CA ASN A 115 21.43 2.43 27.04
C ASN A 115 21.82 1.75 25.71
N LEU A 116 20.98 0.81 25.27
CA LEU A 116 21.12 0.04 24.02
C LEU A 116 21.50 0.88 22.78
N LYS A 117 21.00 2.10 22.65
CA LYS A 117 21.31 2.97 21.50
C LYS A 117 22.81 3.30 21.45
N ASN A 118 23.38 3.71 22.59
CA ASN A 118 24.79 4.02 22.71
C ASN A 118 25.66 2.77 22.51
N VAL A 119 25.22 1.60 23.00
CA VAL A 119 25.92 0.33 22.78
C VAL A 119 25.97 -0.04 21.29
N VAL A 120 24.89 0.19 20.55
CA VAL A 120 24.83 -0.04 19.10
C VAL A 120 25.73 0.94 18.34
N ASP A 121 25.71 2.22 18.72
CA ASP A 121 26.58 3.23 18.12
C ASP A 121 28.06 2.89 18.37
N LEU A 122 28.40 2.50 19.60
CA LEU A 122 29.74 2.04 19.98
C LEU A 122 30.16 0.79 19.18
N PHE A 123 29.29 -0.21 19.03
CA PHE A 123 29.60 -1.40 18.22
C PHE A 123 29.88 -1.02 16.76
N ASN A 124 29.09 -0.12 16.19
CA ASN A 124 29.25 0.33 14.81
C ASN A 124 30.54 1.12 14.58
N GLU A 125 31.03 1.82 15.61
CA GLU A 125 32.29 2.56 15.56
C GLU A 125 33.52 1.66 15.79
N THR A 126 33.36 0.56 16.54
CA THR A 126 34.50 -0.25 17.04
C THR A 126 34.70 -1.59 16.35
N SER A 127 33.68 -2.18 15.76
CA SER A 127 33.73 -3.55 15.24
C SER A 127 34.51 -3.71 13.93
N GLY A 128 34.74 -2.62 13.18
CA GLY A 128 35.26 -2.68 11.80
C GLY A 128 34.28 -3.32 10.80
N GLU A 129 33.08 -3.67 11.26
CA GLU A 129 32.01 -4.26 10.46
C GLU A 129 31.16 -3.19 9.80
N GLN A 130 30.41 -3.56 8.77
CA GLN A 130 29.42 -2.66 8.17
C GLN A 130 28.37 -2.25 9.23
N LYS A 131 28.05 -0.95 9.30
CA LYS A 131 27.09 -0.36 10.24
C LYS A 131 25.74 -1.09 10.27
N ILE A 132 25.23 -1.40 11.47
CA ILE A 132 23.89 -1.92 11.72
C ILE A 132 23.00 -0.82 12.33
N PRO A 133 21.88 -0.44 11.70
CA PRO A 133 20.96 0.55 12.27
C PRO A 133 20.29 0.07 13.56
N TYR A 134 20.14 0.96 14.55
CA TYR A 134 19.48 0.68 15.83
C TYR A 134 18.14 -0.08 15.73
N PRO A 135 17.17 0.30 14.85
CA PRO A 135 15.92 -0.45 14.73
C PRO A 135 16.11 -1.91 14.27
N THR A 136 17.16 -2.17 13.48
CA THR A 136 17.49 -3.52 13.03
C THR A 136 17.99 -4.37 14.19
N VAL A 137 18.81 -3.80 15.09
CA VAL A 137 19.31 -4.46 16.30
C VAL A 137 18.17 -4.81 17.24
N VAL A 138 17.24 -3.88 17.50
CA VAL A 138 16.05 -4.13 18.33
C VAL A 138 15.24 -5.31 17.79
N ARG A 139 15.01 -5.34 16.48
CA ARG A 139 14.28 -6.44 15.82
C ARG A 139 15.01 -7.79 15.95
N ILE A 140 16.34 -7.78 15.80
CA ILE A 140 17.19 -8.97 15.89
C ILE A 140 17.21 -9.52 17.31
N LEU A 141 17.37 -8.66 18.31
CA LEU A 141 17.33 -9.03 19.73
C LEU A 141 16.00 -9.69 20.08
N LYS A 142 14.87 -9.06 19.70
CA LYS A 142 13.53 -9.62 19.93
C LYS A 142 13.37 -10.99 19.29
N LYS A 143 13.88 -11.18 18.06
CA LYS A 143 13.84 -12.49 17.39
C LYS A 143 14.70 -13.54 18.09
N TYR A 144 15.89 -13.16 18.55
CA TYR A 144 16.78 -14.06 19.29
C TYR A 144 16.16 -14.45 20.64
N GLU A 145 15.53 -13.51 21.34
CA GLU A 145 14.84 -13.75 22.61
C GLU A 145 13.65 -14.70 22.45
N CYS A 146 12.84 -14.53 21.39
CA CYS A 146 11.68 -15.39 21.15
C CYS A 146 12.02 -16.76 20.55
N TYR A 147 13.04 -16.85 19.68
CA TYR A 147 13.26 -18.02 18.83
C TYR A 147 14.71 -18.56 18.83
N GLY A 148 15.58 -18.05 19.70
CA GLY A 148 16.99 -18.42 19.75
C GLY A 148 17.75 -18.11 18.46
N PHE A 149 18.86 -18.83 18.23
CA PHE A 149 19.69 -18.65 17.03
C PHE A 149 18.91 -18.87 15.71
N LYS A 150 17.96 -19.81 15.69
CA LYS A 150 17.08 -20.06 14.52
C LYS A 150 16.28 -18.81 14.10
N GLY A 151 15.92 -17.95 15.05
CA GLY A 151 15.25 -16.67 14.78
C GLY A 151 16.08 -15.67 13.97
N LEU A 152 17.41 -15.85 13.93
CA LEU A 152 18.33 -15.01 13.16
C LEU A 152 18.43 -15.46 11.71
N LEU A 153 18.17 -16.73 11.43
CA LEU A 153 18.25 -17.28 10.08
C LEU A 153 17.12 -16.73 9.19
N PRO A 154 17.38 -16.47 7.89
CA PRO A 154 16.32 -16.08 6.98
C PRO A 154 15.28 -17.20 6.84
N GLN A 155 14.01 -16.90 7.10
CA GLN A 155 12.92 -17.82 6.79
C GLN A 155 12.56 -17.66 5.31
N TYR A 156 13.06 -18.57 4.48
CA TYR A 156 12.54 -18.73 3.13
C TYR A 156 11.39 -19.72 3.18
N ASN A 157 10.17 -19.26 2.94
CA ASN A 157 9.08 -20.20 2.65
C ASN A 157 9.48 -20.98 1.39
N ASN A 158 9.72 -22.28 1.53
CA ASN A 158 9.95 -23.17 0.39
C ASN A 158 8.68 -23.39 -0.47
N CYS A 159 7.55 -22.83 -0.07
CA CYS A 159 6.31 -22.79 -0.84
C CYS A 159 6.05 -21.40 -1.40
N VAL A 160 6.88 -20.94 -2.32
CA VAL A 160 6.43 -19.95 -3.31
C VAL A 160 6.87 -20.48 -4.66
N GLU A 161 5.93 -21.05 -5.41
CA GLU A 161 6.12 -21.32 -6.83
C GLU A 161 6.73 -20.08 -7.49
N SER A 162 7.71 -20.28 -8.38
CA SER A 162 8.31 -19.16 -9.09
C SER A 162 7.18 -18.36 -9.73
N PRO A 163 7.07 -17.04 -9.49
CA PRO A 163 6.00 -16.23 -10.08
C PRO A 163 6.15 -16.10 -11.61
N ILE A 164 7.15 -16.75 -12.19
CA ILE A 164 7.39 -16.86 -13.62
C ILE A 164 6.62 -18.09 -14.13
N PRO A 165 5.60 -17.90 -15.00
CA PRO A 165 4.95 -19.02 -15.68
C PRO A 165 5.97 -19.86 -16.44
N ASP A 166 5.90 -21.18 -16.33
CA ASP A 166 6.89 -22.08 -16.94
C ASP A 166 6.94 -21.97 -18.47
N GLU A 167 5.80 -21.79 -19.12
CA GLU A 167 5.72 -21.56 -20.58
C GLU A 167 6.50 -20.30 -21.00
N LEU A 168 6.34 -19.21 -20.24
CA LEU A 168 7.08 -17.96 -20.48
C LEU A 168 8.57 -18.14 -20.26
N TYR A 169 8.96 -18.92 -19.26
CA TYR A 169 10.36 -19.24 -19.03
C TYR A 169 10.95 -20.10 -20.16
N VAL A 170 10.22 -21.07 -20.68
CA VAL A 170 10.64 -21.88 -21.84
C VAL A 170 10.82 -21.00 -23.08
N CYS A 171 9.87 -20.10 -23.36
CA CYS A 171 10.00 -19.15 -24.48
C CYS A 171 11.17 -18.18 -24.29
N PHE A 172 11.39 -17.69 -23.07
CA PHE A 172 12.54 -16.86 -22.74
C PHE A 172 13.87 -17.56 -23.03
N LYS A 173 14.00 -18.84 -22.66
CA LYS A 173 15.19 -19.67 -22.95
C LYS A 173 15.49 -19.71 -24.45
N LYS A 174 14.46 -19.91 -25.28
CA LYS A 174 14.58 -19.99 -26.75
C LYS A 174 15.10 -18.71 -27.41
N PHE A 175 14.88 -17.54 -26.80
CA PHE A 175 15.43 -16.27 -27.30
C PHE A 175 16.76 -15.90 -26.65
N TYR A 176 16.89 -16.08 -25.33
CA TYR A 176 18.05 -15.64 -24.57
C TYR A 176 19.30 -16.50 -24.78
N LEU A 177 19.15 -17.82 -24.93
CA LEU A 177 20.26 -18.77 -25.08
C LEU A 177 20.60 -19.00 -26.56
N THR A 178 20.83 -17.91 -27.30
CA THR A 178 21.12 -17.94 -28.75
C THR A 178 22.28 -17.04 -29.13
N LYS A 179 22.87 -17.28 -30.31
CA LYS A 179 23.97 -16.50 -30.88
C LYS A 179 23.63 -15.06 -31.26
N GLU A 180 22.34 -14.68 -31.21
CA GLU A 180 21.91 -13.28 -31.35
C GLU A 180 22.32 -12.42 -30.13
N LYS A 181 22.70 -13.07 -29.02
CA LYS A 181 23.20 -12.42 -27.79
C LYS A 181 22.27 -11.33 -27.24
N LEU A 182 20.96 -11.48 -27.43
CA LEU A 182 19.94 -10.56 -26.92
C LEU A 182 20.15 -10.23 -25.44
N THR A 183 19.84 -8.99 -25.08
CA THR A 183 19.78 -8.58 -23.68
C THR A 183 18.65 -9.34 -22.98
N PRO A 184 18.74 -9.57 -21.66
CA PRO A 184 17.65 -10.20 -20.90
C PRO A 184 16.30 -9.49 -21.07
N LYS A 185 16.32 -8.16 -21.25
CA LYS A 185 15.12 -7.35 -21.47
C LYS A 185 14.48 -7.65 -22.84
N GLU A 186 15.28 -7.69 -23.90
CA GLU A 186 14.80 -7.98 -25.25
C GLU A 186 14.31 -9.41 -25.40
N ALA A 187 15.02 -10.38 -24.81
CA ALA A 187 14.60 -11.78 -24.83
C ALA A 187 13.26 -11.98 -24.11
N LEU A 188 13.04 -11.29 -22.98
CA LEU A 188 11.75 -11.32 -22.28
C LEU A 188 10.64 -10.66 -23.09
N TYR A 189 10.90 -9.50 -23.69
CA TYR A 189 9.94 -8.83 -24.56
C TYR A 189 9.51 -9.72 -25.73
N ARG A 190 10.47 -10.36 -26.42
CA ARG A 190 10.18 -11.27 -27.54
C ARG A 190 9.44 -12.53 -27.09
N ALA A 191 9.80 -13.09 -25.93
CA ALA A 191 9.09 -14.24 -25.37
C ALA A 191 7.63 -13.93 -25.02
N GLN A 192 7.38 -12.77 -24.41
CA GLN A 192 6.02 -12.30 -24.11
C GLN A 192 5.22 -12.03 -25.38
N LYS A 193 5.85 -11.41 -26.39
CA LYS A 193 5.20 -11.14 -27.67
C LYS A 193 4.85 -12.43 -28.42
N LEU A 194 5.76 -13.41 -28.45
CA LEU A 194 5.49 -14.71 -29.08
C LEU A 194 4.31 -15.43 -28.40
N LEU A 195 4.26 -15.42 -27.07
CA LEU A 195 3.15 -16.05 -26.33
C LEU A 195 1.83 -15.25 -26.41
N GLN A 196 1.89 -13.95 -26.72
CA GLN A 196 0.70 -13.16 -27.07
C GLN A 196 0.21 -13.50 -28.47
N ASP A 197 1.12 -13.61 -29.44
CA ASP A 197 0.80 -13.98 -30.82
C ASP A 197 0.21 -15.41 -30.89
N GLU A 198 0.67 -16.32 -30.03
CA GLU A 198 0.10 -17.67 -29.85
C GLU A 198 -1.19 -17.72 -28.99
N GLN A 199 -1.73 -16.57 -28.55
CA GLN A 199 -2.91 -16.45 -27.67
C GLN A 199 -2.78 -17.14 -26.29
N LYS A 200 -1.57 -17.48 -25.84
CA LYS A 200 -1.32 -18.15 -24.55
C LYS A 200 -1.15 -17.18 -23.37
N THR A 201 -0.96 -15.89 -23.61
CA THR A 201 -0.88 -14.88 -22.53
C THR A 201 -1.57 -13.57 -22.92
N GLU A 202 -2.30 -12.99 -21.98
CA GLU A 202 -3.22 -11.87 -22.22
C GLU A 202 -2.56 -10.47 -22.14
N GLN A 203 -1.39 -10.30 -21.48
CA GLN A 203 -0.65 -9.02 -21.36
C GLN A 203 0.86 -9.20 -21.11
N PRO A 204 1.73 -8.22 -21.44
CA PRO A 204 3.12 -8.22 -21.00
C PRO A 204 3.18 -7.87 -19.51
N TYR A 205 3.17 -8.88 -18.66
CA TYR A 205 3.38 -8.69 -17.22
C TYR A 205 4.77 -8.09 -16.97
N SER A 206 4.86 -7.13 -16.06
CA SER A 206 6.16 -6.60 -15.62
C SER A 206 6.80 -7.61 -14.68
N TYR A 207 7.64 -8.49 -15.23
CA TYR A 207 8.44 -9.39 -14.42
C TYR A 207 9.82 -8.81 -14.12
N ALA A 208 10.34 -9.11 -12.94
CA ALA A 208 11.72 -8.81 -12.61
C ALA A 208 12.67 -9.65 -13.47
N ILE A 209 13.44 -8.97 -14.33
CA ILE A 209 14.43 -9.59 -15.23
C ILE A 209 15.43 -10.47 -14.46
N SER A 210 15.83 -10.02 -13.27
CA SER A 210 16.75 -10.74 -12.38
C SER A 210 16.23 -12.13 -11.96
N SER A 211 14.90 -12.35 -11.95
CA SER A 211 14.31 -13.64 -11.62
C SER A 211 14.51 -14.66 -12.75
N PHE A 212 14.43 -14.24 -14.01
CA PHE A 212 14.68 -15.11 -15.18
C PHE A 212 16.14 -15.50 -15.25
N ILE A 213 17.05 -14.54 -15.07
CA ILE A 213 18.50 -14.80 -15.06
C ILE A 213 18.89 -15.74 -13.92
N ARG A 214 18.29 -15.59 -12.75
CA ARG A 214 18.51 -16.50 -11.63
C ARG A 214 18.04 -17.92 -11.96
N LYS A 215 16.85 -18.07 -12.56
CA LYS A 215 16.34 -19.38 -12.99
C LYS A 215 17.26 -20.00 -14.05
N ILE A 216 17.78 -19.23 -15.02
CA ILE A 216 18.81 -19.68 -15.98
C ILE A 216 20.08 -20.18 -15.28
N LYS A 217 20.58 -19.46 -14.28
CA LYS A 217 21.79 -19.86 -13.53
C LYS A 217 21.57 -21.06 -12.59
N VAL A 218 20.31 -21.38 -12.29
CA VAL A 218 19.94 -22.62 -11.59
C VAL A 218 19.89 -23.79 -12.59
N ASP A 219 19.32 -23.55 -13.78
CA ASP A 219 19.18 -24.57 -14.82
C ASP A 219 20.51 -24.91 -15.54
N PHE A 220 21.45 -23.95 -15.65
CA PHE A 220 22.68 -24.08 -16.46
C PHE A 220 23.91 -23.46 -15.80
N THR A 221 25.07 -24.08 -16.03
CA THR A 221 26.39 -23.55 -15.66
C THR A 221 26.83 -22.40 -16.57
N GLU A 222 27.81 -21.59 -16.14
CA GLU A 222 28.31 -20.45 -16.93
C GLU A 222 28.92 -20.88 -18.27
N GLU A 223 29.61 -22.02 -18.31
CA GLU A 223 30.17 -22.60 -19.55
C GLU A 223 29.07 -22.99 -20.54
N GLN A 224 28.01 -23.64 -20.07
CA GLN A 224 26.85 -24.03 -20.89
C GLN A 224 26.13 -22.80 -21.45
N ILE A 225 25.91 -21.77 -20.62
CA ILE A 225 25.28 -20.51 -21.06
C ILE A 225 26.14 -19.86 -22.16
N ASN A 226 27.46 -19.82 -21.98
CA ASN A 226 28.37 -19.24 -22.96
C ASN A 226 28.39 -20.04 -24.27
N TYR A 227 28.39 -21.38 -24.20
CA TYR A 227 28.26 -22.25 -25.36
C TYR A 227 26.98 -21.97 -26.15
N PHE A 228 25.82 -21.90 -25.48
CA PHE A 228 24.54 -21.65 -26.14
C PHE A 228 24.49 -20.27 -26.82
N ARG A 229 24.99 -19.24 -26.12
CA ARG A 229 25.02 -17.85 -26.60
C ARG A 229 26.04 -17.59 -27.72
N ASN A 230 26.85 -18.58 -28.10
CA ASN A 230 27.73 -18.51 -29.27
C ASN A 230 27.31 -19.46 -30.40
N ASN A 231 26.65 -20.59 -30.08
CA ASN A 231 26.44 -21.67 -31.05
C ASN A 231 24.98 -21.90 -31.49
N ILE A 232 23.96 -21.51 -30.70
CA ILE A 232 22.56 -21.80 -31.04
C ILE A 232 21.97 -20.74 -31.99
N LYS A 233 21.38 -21.17 -33.12
CA LYS A 233 20.73 -20.28 -34.10
C LYS A 233 19.42 -19.68 -33.55
N PRO A 234 19.13 -18.39 -33.82
CA PRO A 234 17.90 -17.74 -33.33
C PRO A 234 16.64 -18.22 -34.05
N LEU A 235 15.49 -18.15 -33.37
CA LEU A 235 14.17 -18.42 -33.96
C LEU A 235 13.81 -17.32 -34.97
N LYS A 236 13.46 -17.68 -36.21
CA LYS A 236 12.93 -16.73 -37.21
C LYS A 236 11.44 -16.47 -36.94
N ALA A 237 11.12 -15.52 -36.08
CA ALA A 237 9.75 -15.01 -35.97
C ALA A 237 9.50 -13.99 -37.08
N LYS A 238 8.43 -14.18 -37.87
CA LYS A 238 7.92 -13.17 -38.81
C LYS A 238 7.38 -12.00 -38.00
N PHE A 239 8.19 -10.98 -37.77
CA PHE A 239 7.71 -9.72 -37.22
C PHE A 239 7.25 -8.84 -38.39
N SER A 240 5.94 -8.60 -38.47
CA SER A 240 5.42 -7.48 -39.26
C SER A 240 5.87 -6.19 -38.59
N ASN A 241 6.82 -5.49 -39.20
CA ASN A 241 6.85 -4.04 -39.09
C ASN A 241 5.52 -3.56 -39.65
N CYS A 242 4.71 -2.94 -38.80
CA CYS A 242 3.41 -2.46 -39.19
C CYS A 242 3.40 -0.94 -39.04
N GLU A 243 3.79 -0.27 -40.13
CA GLU A 243 2.88 0.71 -40.69
C GLU A 243 1.59 -0.05 -41.03
N GLN A 244 0.68 -0.25 -40.07
CA GLN A 244 -0.70 -0.55 -40.43
C GLN A 244 -1.34 0.80 -40.68
N ASP A 245 -1.88 0.98 -41.88
CA ASP A 245 -2.89 2.00 -42.11
C ASP A 245 -3.91 1.89 -40.98
N GLU A 246 -4.07 2.98 -40.23
CA GLU A 246 -5.03 2.97 -39.14
C GLU A 246 -6.42 2.64 -39.69
N PRO A 247 -7.24 1.86 -38.97
CA PRO A 247 -8.53 1.38 -39.45
C PRO A 247 -9.58 2.50 -39.39
N ILE A 248 -9.33 3.62 -40.05
CA ILE A 248 -10.12 4.85 -40.04
C ILE A 248 -11.53 4.60 -40.61
N ASN A 249 -11.70 3.60 -41.48
CA ASN A 249 -12.98 3.19 -42.03
C ASN A 249 -13.74 2.17 -41.15
N MET A 250 -13.21 1.80 -39.98
CA MET A 250 -13.91 0.94 -39.03
C MET A 250 -15.12 1.66 -38.45
N GLU A 251 -16.26 0.99 -38.36
CA GLU A 251 -17.43 1.51 -37.63
C GLU A 251 -17.12 1.64 -36.12
N PHE A 252 -17.65 2.69 -35.50
CA PHE A 252 -17.41 2.97 -34.08
C PHE A 252 -17.84 1.83 -33.16
N LYS A 253 -18.90 1.09 -33.51
CA LYS A 253 -19.36 -0.08 -32.76
C LYS A 253 -18.28 -1.15 -32.61
N ASN A 254 -17.47 -1.35 -33.66
CA ASN A 254 -16.37 -2.32 -33.67
C ASN A 254 -15.18 -1.80 -32.86
N ALA A 255 -14.87 -0.50 -32.97
CA ALA A 255 -13.86 0.16 -32.14
C ALA A 255 -14.21 0.07 -30.64
N ALA A 256 -15.46 0.33 -30.27
CA ALA A 256 -15.96 0.22 -28.91
C ALA A 256 -15.86 -1.22 -28.38
N ARG A 257 -16.20 -2.23 -29.21
CA ARG A 257 -16.04 -3.64 -28.86
C ARG A 257 -14.58 -4.00 -28.58
N ILE A 258 -13.64 -3.54 -29.40
CA ILE A 258 -12.20 -3.75 -29.19
C ILE A 258 -11.75 -3.10 -27.87
N TYR A 259 -12.13 -1.84 -27.65
CA TYR A 259 -11.80 -1.11 -26.43
C TYR A 259 -12.33 -1.79 -25.15
N LEU A 260 -13.61 -2.17 -25.14
CA LEU A 260 -14.24 -2.82 -23.99
C LEU A 260 -13.67 -4.24 -23.77
N ASN A 261 -13.41 -4.99 -24.84
CA ASN A 261 -12.75 -6.29 -24.74
C ASN A 261 -11.34 -6.15 -24.16
N ARG A 262 -10.59 -5.14 -24.58
CA ARG A 262 -9.29 -4.83 -23.98
C ARG A 262 -9.44 -4.64 -22.48
N LEU A 263 -10.31 -3.72 -22.01
CA LEU A 263 -10.53 -3.49 -20.58
C LEU A 263 -10.91 -4.76 -19.80
N ARG A 264 -11.69 -5.66 -20.42
CA ARG A 264 -12.00 -6.98 -19.85
C ARG A 264 -10.75 -7.83 -19.67
N VAL A 265 -9.93 -7.95 -20.71
CA VAL A 265 -8.67 -8.71 -20.70
C VAL A 265 -7.66 -8.10 -19.72
N GLU A 266 -7.61 -6.77 -19.59
CA GLU A 266 -6.72 -6.10 -18.61
C GLU A 266 -7.19 -6.23 -17.15
N ASN A 267 -8.25 -7.02 -16.89
CA ASN A 267 -8.92 -7.12 -15.59
C ASN A 267 -9.32 -5.76 -14.99
N LYS A 268 -9.60 -4.78 -15.85
CA LYS A 268 -10.04 -3.44 -15.44
C LYS A 268 -11.55 -3.38 -15.20
N GLN A 269 -12.05 -4.24 -14.31
CA GLN A 269 -13.49 -4.44 -14.05
C GLN A 269 -14.29 -3.17 -13.75
N GLU A 270 -13.90 -2.36 -12.75
CA GLU A 270 -14.57 -1.09 -12.42
C GLU A 270 -14.69 -0.15 -13.64
N LYS A 271 -13.56 0.09 -14.33
CA LYS A 271 -13.52 0.93 -15.53
C LYS A 271 -14.35 0.34 -16.68
N LEU A 272 -14.26 -0.97 -16.90
CA LEU A 272 -15.06 -1.68 -17.90
C LEU A 272 -16.56 -1.45 -17.66
N LEU A 273 -17.00 -1.56 -16.41
CA LEU A 273 -18.41 -1.41 -16.05
C LEU A 273 -18.91 0.02 -16.31
N HIS A 274 -18.17 1.04 -15.84
CA HIS A 274 -18.51 2.44 -16.10
C HIS A 274 -18.51 2.76 -17.60
N ASP A 275 -17.42 2.44 -18.30
CA ASP A 275 -17.27 2.76 -19.72
C ASP A 275 -18.31 2.01 -20.58
N LYS A 276 -18.68 0.77 -20.21
CA LYS A 276 -19.73 0.00 -20.90
C LYS A 276 -21.10 0.65 -20.73
N THR A 277 -21.43 1.12 -19.53
CA THR A 277 -22.70 1.80 -19.25
C THR A 277 -22.78 3.14 -19.98
N ASP A 278 -21.72 3.94 -19.90
CA ASP A 278 -21.65 5.25 -20.57
C ASP A 278 -21.68 5.11 -22.09
N TYR A 279 -20.98 4.11 -22.65
CA TYR A 279 -21.06 3.78 -24.06
C TYR A 279 -22.49 3.42 -24.46
N LYS A 280 -23.10 2.45 -23.77
CA LYS A 280 -24.44 1.94 -24.10
C LYS A 280 -25.51 3.05 -24.06
N ASN A 281 -25.46 3.91 -23.05
CA ASN A 281 -26.52 4.88 -22.79
C ASN A 281 -26.32 6.21 -23.53
N ASN A 282 -25.08 6.61 -23.82
CA ASN A 282 -24.80 7.97 -24.29
C ASN A 282 -24.07 8.03 -25.64
N LEU A 283 -23.21 7.06 -25.98
CA LEU A 283 -22.45 7.09 -27.23
C LEU A 283 -23.05 6.21 -28.34
N LYS A 284 -23.64 5.08 -27.96
CA LYS A 284 -24.10 4.04 -28.87
C LYS A 284 -25.05 4.57 -29.94
N GLU A 285 -26.14 5.22 -29.52
CA GLU A 285 -27.20 5.72 -30.40
C GLU A 285 -26.69 6.71 -31.45
N TYR A 286 -25.69 7.53 -31.10
CA TYR A 286 -25.21 8.61 -31.96
C TYR A 286 -24.04 8.20 -32.86
N PHE A 287 -23.16 7.31 -32.40
CA PHE A 287 -21.87 7.06 -33.08
C PHE A 287 -21.73 5.67 -33.72
N ASP A 288 -22.49 4.64 -33.31
CA ASP A 288 -22.21 3.24 -33.70
C ASP A 288 -22.11 3.00 -35.21
N ASN A 289 -22.94 3.70 -35.98
CA ASN A 289 -23.05 3.56 -37.43
C ASN A 289 -22.08 4.46 -38.20
N LEU A 290 -21.35 5.35 -37.51
CA LEU A 290 -20.32 6.18 -38.12
C LEU A 290 -19.00 5.42 -38.14
N THR A 291 -18.27 5.56 -39.24
CA THR A 291 -16.85 5.20 -39.30
C THR A 291 -16.02 6.19 -38.50
N ILE A 292 -14.84 5.77 -38.01
CA ILE A 292 -13.95 6.68 -37.24
C ILE A 292 -13.64 7.94 -38.06
N ARG A 293 -13.46 7.82 -39.38
CA ARG A 293 -13.28 8.93 -40.34
C ARG A 293 -14.36 10.00 -40.27
N GLU A 294 -15.61 9.57 -40.12
CA GLU A 294 -16.78 10.45 -40.12
C GLU A 294 -16.95 11.18 -38.79
N ILE A 295 -16.30 10.71 -37.71
CA ILE A 295 -16.30 11.35 -36.39
C ILE A 295 -15.36 12.56 -36.38
N THR A 296 -15.78 13.62 -37.06
CA THR A 296 -15.07 14.90 -37.15
C THR A 296 -15.36 15.80 -35.94
N PRO A 297 -14.55 16.85 -35.68
CA PRO A 297 -14.86 17.84 -34.64
C PRO A 297 -16.24 18.48 -34.77
N LYS A 298 -16.76 18.63 -36.01
CA LYS A 298 -18.10 19.15 -36.28
C LYS A 298 -19.19 18.20 -35.81
N VAL A 299 -19.04 16.89 -36.05
CA VAL A 299 -19.97 15.86 -35.57
C VAL A 299 -19.96 15.81 -34.04
N VAL A 300 -18.76 15.87 -33.42
CA VAL A 300 -18.63 15.91 -31.96
C VAL A 300 -19.27 17.16 -31.35
N ALA A 301 -19.15 18.33 -32.00
CA ALA A 301 -19.81 19.55 -31.55
C ALA A 301 -21.34 19.44 -31.58
N LYS A 302 -21.91 18.86 -32.65
CA LYS A 302 -23.35 18.57 -32.74
C LYS A 302 -23.82 17.60 -31.65
N TYR A 303 -23.06 16.54 -31.39
CA TYR A 303 -23.33 15.62 -30.30
C TYR A 303 -23.36 16.34 -28.94
N LYS A 304 -22.35 17.18 -28.65
CA LYS A 304 -22.32 17.98 -27.40
C LYS A 304 -23.57 18.83 -27.24
N GLN A 305 -23.98 19.54 -28.30
CA GLN A 305 -25.20 20.35 -28.27
C GLN A 305 -26.43 19.49 -27.96
N SER A 306 -26.59 18.36 -28.65
CA SER A 306 -27.72 17.44 -28.40
C SER A 306 -27.78 16.91 -26.95
N MET A 307 -26.63 16.79 -26.28
CA MET A 307 -26.59 16.39 -24.87
C MET A 307 -26.99 17.55 -23.94
N PHE A 308 -26.61 18.79 -24.26
CA PHE A 308 -27.10 19.95 -23.52
C PHE A 308 -28.61 20.14 -23.70
N ASP A 309 -29.14 19.92 -24.91
CA ASP A 309 -30.57 20.01 -25.20
C ASP A 309 -31.37 18.92 -24.43
N LYS A 310 -30.76 17.75 -24.19
CA LYS A 310 -31.29 16.68 -23.31
C LYS A 310 -31.14 16.98 -21.81
N GLY A 311 -30.57 18.13 -21.43
CA GLY A 311 -30.40 18.56 -20.04
C GLY A 311 -29.18 17.99 -19.31
N PHE A 312 -28.20 17.42 -20.02
CA PHE A 312 -26.98 16.93 -19.37
C PHE A 312 -26.05 18.09 -18.96
N LYS A 313 -25.46 17.97 -17.76
CA LYS A 313 -24.44 18.91 -17.25
C LYS A 313 -23.13 18.78 -18.05
N LEU A 314 -22.36 19.88 -18.16
CA LEU A 314 -21.07 19.95 -18.86
C LEU A 314 -20.09 18.83 -18.44
N ASN A 315 -20.03 18.51 -17.16
CA ASN A 315 -19.15 17.45 -16.66
C ASN A 315 -19.50 16.08 -17.25
N SER A 316 -20.78 15.72 -17.28
CA SER A 316 -21.26 14.47 -17.90
C SER A 316 -20.93 14.41 -19.38
N VAL A 317 -21.19 15.51 -20.11
CA VAL A 317 -20.85 15.61 -21.54
C VAL A 317 -19.35 15.42 -21.75
N ASN A 318 -18.50 16.07 -20.95
CA ASN A 318 -17.05 15.91 -21.03
C ASN A 318 -16.60 14.47 -20.76
N MET A 319 -17.21 13.77 -19.80
CA MET A 319 -16.92 12.35 -19.53
C MET A 319 -17.21 11.48 -20.76
N TYR A 320 -18.35 11.69 -21.42
CA TYR A 320 -18.70 10.96 -22.63
C TYR A 320 -17.72 11.24 -23.78
N ILE A 321 -17.25 12.48 -23.91
CA ILE A 321 -16.25 12.84 -24.92
C ILE A 321 -14.88 12.21 -24.61
N LEU A 322 -14.49 12.11 -23.33
CA LEU A 322 -13.26 11.41 -22.95
C LEU A 322 -13.33 9.91 -23.25
N LEU A 323 -14.50 9.30 -23.05
CA LEU A 323 -14.74 7.91 -23.44
C LEU A 323 -14.66 7.72 -24.96
N LEU A 324 -15.34 8.58 -25.74
CA LEU A 324 -15.27 8.61 -27.20
C LEU A 324 -13.81 8.66 -27.69
N LYS A 325 -13.01 9.57 -27.12
CA LYS A 325 -11.57 9.70 -27.41
C LYS A 325 -10.79 8.45 -27.03
N SER A 326 -11.11 7.83 -25.90
CA SER A 326 -10.43 6.61 -25.43
C SER A 326 -10.69 5.42 -26.34
N ILE A 327 -11.93 5.29 -26.84
CA ILE A 327 -12.32 4.25 -27.80
C ILE A 327 -11.59 4.44 -29.13
N ILE A 328 -11.59 5.65 -29.69
CA ILE A 328 -10.90 5.96 -30.95
C ILE A 328 -9.40 5.70 -30.81
N ARG A 329 -8.77 6.19 -29.73
CA ARG A 329 -7.33 5.99 -29.47
C ARG A 329 -6.94 4.52 -29.32
N ALA A 330 -7.87 3.63 -28.96
CA ALA A 330 -7.59 2.21 -28.80
C ALA A 330 -7.34 1.50 -30.13
N VAL A 331 -7.86 2.03 -31.24
CA VAL A 331 -7.74 1.46 -32.60
C VAL A 331 -6.96 2.36 -33.55
N CYS A 332 -6.96 3.68 -33.31
CA CYS A 332 -6.29 4.72 -34.09
C CYS A 332 -5.37 5.55 -33.16
N PRO A 333 -4.20 5.05 -32.75
CA PRO A 333 -3.35 5.71 -31.75
C PRO A 333 -2.60 6.95 -32.28
N GLN A 334 -2.33 7.01 -33.58
CA GLN A 334 -1.65 8.09 -34.30
C GLN A 334 -2.64 9.10 -34.91
N THR A 335 -3.79 8.66 -35.41
CA THR A 335 -4.80 9.56 -35.98
C THR A 335 -5.80 9.97 -34.90
N ASN A 336 -5.66 11.22 -34.42
CA ASN A 336 -6.58 11.80 -33.45
C ASN A 336 -6.94 13.24 -33.83
N TYR A 337 -7.75 13.39 -34.88
CA TYR A 337 -8.31 14.65 -35.37
C TYR A 337 -9.21 15.37 -34.33
N LEU A 338 -9.56 14.71 -33.22
CA LEU A 338 -10.34 15.30 -32.12
C LEU A 338 -9.46 16.02 -31.07
N ILE A 339 -8.14 16.10 -31.28
CA ILE A 339 -7.24 16.97 -30.52
C ILE A 339 -7.18 18.34 -31.21
N THR A 340 -8.23 19.14 -31.05
CA THR A 340 -8.09 20.58 -31.21
C THR A 340 -7.34 21.14 -29.99
N ARG A 341 -6.13 21.64 -30.26
CA ARG A 341 -5.32 22.62 -29.53
C ARG A 341 -5.55 22.78 -28.01
N GLY A 342 -4.49 22.47 -27.27
CA GLY A 342 -4.15 23.15 -26.01
C GLY A 342 -4.50 22.35 -24.76
N ASN A 343 -3.47 21.91 -24.05
CA ASN A 343 -3.52 21.65 -22.61
C ASN A 343 -3.86 22.96 -21.87
N LYS A 344 -5.08 23.47 -21.98
CA LYS A 344 -5.58 24.37 -20.94
C LYS A 344 -5.78 23.49 -19.72
N LYS A 345 -5.01 23.74 -18.66
CA LYS A 345 -5.31 23.22 -17.32
C LYS A 345 -6.77 23.55 -17.05
N HIS A 346 -7.64 22.56 -17.18
CA HIS A 346 -9.01 22.70 -16.73
C HIS A 346 -8.94 22.79 -15.21
N SER A 347 -9.18 23.99 -14.68
CA SER A 347 -9.64 24.16 -13.32
C SER A 347 -10.99 23.45 -13.24
N ASN A 348 -10.98 22.13 -13.01
CA ASN A 348 -12.17 21.40 -12.61
C ASN A 348 -12.52 21.85 -11.19
N VAL A 349 -13.08 23.06 -11.07
CA VAL A 349 -13.87 23.48 -9.92
C VAL A 349 -15.31 23.28 -10.36
N TYR A 350 -15.74 22.02 -10.40
CA TYR A 350 -17.15 21.72 -10.46
C TYR A 350 -17.57 21.45 -9.03
N ALA A 351 -18.41 22.31 -8.47
CA ALA A 351 -19.12 22.00 -7.24
C ALA A 351 -19.89 20.70 -7.51
N ILE A 352 -19.47 19.61 -6.87
CA ILE A 352 -20.28 18.40 -6.82
C ILE A 352 -21.57 18.83 -6.13
N ASP A 353 -22.71 18.47 -6.73
CA ASP A 353 -24.03 18.74 -6.16
C ASP A 353 -24.15 17.84 -4.92
N MET A 354 -23.77 18.37 -3.76
CA MET A 354 -23.76 17.65 -2.47
C MET A 354 -24.98 18.08 -1.68
N ASN A 355 -25.85 17.14 -1.33
CA ASN A 355 -26.92 17.44 -0.38
C ASN A 355 -26.33 17.45 1.04
N ILE A 356 -25.88 18.62 1.50
CA ILE A 356 -25.41 18.81 2.87
C ILE A 356 -26.61 19.06 3.77
N LEU A 357 -26.81 18.15 4.72
CA LEU A 357 -27.93 18.14 5.65
C LEU A 357 -27.54 18.88 6.95
N THR A 358 -28.53 19.50 7.57
CA THR A 358 -28.42 20.02 8.95
C THR A 358 -28.43 18.86 9.96
N GLU A 359 -28.02 19.12 11.19
CA GLU A 359 -28.02 18.10 12.26
C GLU A 359 -29.44 17.56 12.49
N ASP A 360 -30.45 18.45 12.54
CA ASP A 360 -31.85 18.08 12.69
C ASP A 360 -32.36 17.20 11.53
N GLU A 361 -31.97 17.52 10.30
CA GLU A 361 -32.31 16.72 9.13
C GLU A 361 -31.66 15.33 9.18
N ILE A 362 -30.41 15.23 9.64
CA ILE A 362 -29.73 13.94 9.83
C ILE A 362 -30.43 13.11 10.90
N PHE A 363 -30.77 13.69 12.04
CA PHE A 363 -31.52 13.00 13.10
C PHE A 363 -32.90 12.54 12.60
N ASN A 364 -33.62 13.41 11.89
CA ASN A 364 -34.92 13.07 11.31
C ASN A 364 -34.80 11.95 10.26
N LEU A 365 -33.79 12.03 9.38
CA LEU A 365 -33.49 11.00 8.38
C LEU A 365 -33.25 9.65 9.05
N LEU A 366 -32.40 9.60 10.08
CA LEU A 366 -32.08 8.39 10.83
C LEU A 366 -33.31 7.82 11.55
N ASN A 367 -34.14 8.67 12.15
CA ASN A 367 -35.37 8.25 12.82
C ASN A 367 -36.39 7.65 11.84
N ILE A 368 -36.66 8.34 10.72
CA ILE A 368 -37.56 7.83 9.68
C ILE A 368 -37.02 6.51 9.11
N CYS A 369 -35.72 6.43 8.86
CA CYS A 369 -35.09 5.21 8.33
C CYS A 369 -35.22 4.05 9.33
N LYS A 370 -34.93 4.28 10.61
CA LYS A 370 -35.06 3.26 11.66
C LYS A 370 -36.48 2.69 11.74
N LEU A 371 -37.50 3.55 11.65
CA LEU A 371 -38.90 3.15 11.76
C LEU A 371 -39.43 2.46 10.49
N LYS A 372 -39.09 2.96 9.30
CA LYS A 372 -39.69 2.49 8.03
C LYS A 372 -38.84 1.50 7.25
N TYR A 373 -37.52 1.54 7.45
CA TYR A 373 -36.54 0.71 6.75
C TYR A 373 -35.46 0.20 7.72
N PRO A 374 -35.84 -0.60 8.74
CA PRO A 374 -34.91 -1.05 9.77
C PRO A 374 -33.69 -1.79 9.20
N GLU A 375 -33.83 -2.49 8.08
CA GLU A 375 -32.72 -3.17 7.38
C GLU A 375 -31.75 -2.21 6.68
N ALA A 376 -32.21 -1.01 6.28
CA ALA A 376 -31.39 0.00 5.63
C ALA A 376 -30.77 0.99 6.63
N TYR A 377 -31.32 1.08 7.84
CA TYR A 377 -30.86 1.98 8.89
C TYR A 377 -29.37 1.81 9.23
N PRO A 378 -28.84 0.59 9.46
CA PRO A 378 -27.42 0.41 9.75
C PRO A 378 -26.51 0.90 8.62
N ILE A 379 -26.93 0.76 7.36
CA ILE A 379 -26.13 1.20 6.20
C ILE A 379 -25.95 2.72 6.25
N ILE A 380 -27.04 3.45 6.42
CA ILE A 380 -27.01 4.92 6.46
C ILE A 380 -26.22 5.39 7.67
N TYR A 381 -26.49 4.81 8.84
CA TYR A 381 -25.82 5.19 10.08
C TYR A 381 -24.31 4.96 9.98
N ILE A 382 -23.88 3.77 9.56
CA ILE A 382 -22.45 3.44 9.41
C ILE A 382 -21.79 4.36 8.38
N SER A 383 -22.46 4.69 7.27
CA SER A 383 -21.93 5.61 6.27
C SER A 383 -21.70 7.01 6.86
N LEU A 384 -22.68 7.54 7.62
CA LEU A 384 -22.61 8.84 8.28
C LEU A 384 -21.60 8.89 9.44
N SER A 385 -21.35 7.77 10.13
CA SER A 385 -20.44 7.73 11.29
C SER A 385 -19.00 7.34 10.94
N THR A 386 -18.76 6.65 9.83
CA THR A 386 -17.44 6.09 9.48
C THR A 386 -16.89 6.53 8.12
N GLY A 387 -17.72 7.10 7.24
CA GLY A 387 -17.33 7.44 5.87
C GLY A 387 -17.29 6.24 4.92
N ALA A 388 -17.80 5.08 5.31
CA ALA A 388 -18.01 3.95 4.40
C ALA A 388 -18.97 4.34 3.26
N SER A 389 -18.68 3.96 2.02
CA SER A 389 -19.63 4.20 0.93
C SER A 389 -20.76 3.18 0.97
N VAL A 390 -21.97 3.58 0.55
CA VAL A 390 -23.11 2.67 0.50
C VAL A 390 -22.85 1.44 -0.37
N PRO A 391 -22.24 1.53 -1.58
CA PRO A 391 -21.89 0.34 -2.35
C PRO A 391 -20.92 -0.61 -1.65
N GLU A 392 -19.96 -0.09 -0.86
CA GLU A 392 -19.08 -0.91 -0.03
C GLU A 392 -19.87 -1.64 1.07
N LEU A 393 -20.79 -0.94 1.74
CA LEU A 393 -21.64 -1.54 2.77
C LEU A 393 -22.58 -2.59 2.19
N LEU A 394 -23.22 -2.33 1.05
CA LEU A 394 -24.06 -3.31 0.36
C LEU A 394 -23.28 -4.55 -0.10
N GLY A 395 -21.96 -4.42 -0.32
CA GLY A 395 -21.07 -5.53 -0.64
C GLY A 395 -20.39 -6.19 0.57
N LEU A 396 -20.71 -5.75 1.79
CA LEU A 396 -20.09 -6.27 3.02
C LEU A 396 -20.62 -7.66 3.35
N THR A 397 -19.71 -8.56 3.70
CA THR A 397 -19.98 -9.96 4.08
C THR A 397 -19.50 -10.23 5.51
N TRP A 398 -20.05 -11.27 6.15
CA TRP A 398 -19.78 -11.53 7.58
C TRP A 398 -18.32 -11.87 7.90
N ASP A 399 -17.58 -12.51 6.98
CA ASP A 399 -16.13 -12.75 7.08
C ASP A 399 -15.27 -11.48 7.15
N ARG A 400 -15.90 -10.30 6.98
CA ARG A 400 -15.27 -8.97 7.03
C ARG A 400 -15.78 -8.11 8.18
N VAL A 401 -16.57 -8.68 9.08
CA VAL A 401 -17.04 -8.03 10.29
C VAL A 401 -16.35 -8.67 11.49
N ASP A 402 -15.60 -7.87 12.23
CA ASP A 402 -14.98 -8.29 13.48
C ASP A 402 -15.83 -7.74 14.63
N LEU A 403 -16.64 -8.61 15.22
CA LEU A 403 -17.54 -8.27 16.32
C LEU A 403 -16.83 -8.15 17.68
N GLU A 404 -15.57 -8.61 17.77
CA GLU A 404 -14.75 -8.51 18.98
C GLU A 404 -13.97 -7.20 18.99
N ASP A 405 -13.30 -6.87 17.88
CA ASP A 405 -12.56 -5.62 17.72
C ASP A 405 -13.44 -4.42 17.34
N ASN A 406 -14.75 -4.65 17.15
CA ASN A 406 -15.72 -3.67 16.69
C ASN A 406 -15.33 -3.03 15.35
N THR A 407 -14.85 -3.82 14.38
CA THR A 407 -14.38 -3.30 13.09
C THR A 407 -15.04 -3.95 11.88
N ILE A 408 -15.08 -3.22 10.77
CA ILE A 408 -15.42 -3.75 9.45
C ILE A 408 -14.26 -3.55 8.49
N PHE A 409 -14.02 -4.52 7.61
CA PHE A 409 -12.99 -4.44 6.58
C PHE A 409 -13.59 -4.24 5.19
N LEU A 410 -13.44 -3.03 4.65
CA LEU A 410 -13.92 -2.68 3.32
C LEU A 410 -12.88 -3.05 2.28
N LYS A 411 -13.19 -4.03 1.43
CA LYS A 411 -12.34 -4.50 0.32
C LYS A 411 -13.05 -4.53 -1.03
N TYR A 412 -14.36 -4.69 -1.01
CA TYR A 412 -15.20 -4.80 -2.20
C TYR A 412 -16.31 -3.76 -2.14
N PHE A 413 -16.86 -3.45 -3.30
CA PHE A 413 -18.13 -2.74 -3.41
C PHE A 413 -19.07 -3.48 -4.35
N LEU A 414 -20.37 -3.32 -4.14
CA LEU A 414 -21.40 -3.90 -4.97
C LEU A 414 -21.72 -2.99 -6.16
N TYR A 415 -21.57 -3.50 -7.38
CA TYR A 415 -21.95 -2.79 -8.60
C TYR A 415 -22.62 -3.76 -9.58
N GLU A 416 -23.81 -3.42 -10.07
CA GLU A 416 -24.60 -4.31 -10.96
C GLU A 416 -24.67 -5.75 -10.45
N GLN A 417 -24.87 -5.91 -9.12
CA GLN A 417 -24.98 -7.19 -8.42
C GLN A 417 -23.68 -8.02 -8.40
N ARG A 418 -22.54 -7.41 -8.72
CA ARG A 418 -21.23 -8.05 -8.68
C ARG A 418 -20.37 -7.39 -7.61
N LEU A 419 -19.60 -8.21 -6.89
CA LEU A 419 -18.56 -7.73 -6.01
C LEU A 419 -17.35 -7.32 -6.84
N VAL A 420 -17.03 -6.03 -6.81
CA VAL A 420 -15.85 -5.46 -7.47
C VAL A 420 -14.80 -5.12 -6.41
N ILE A 421 -13.56 -5.53 -6.65
CA ILE A 421 -12.45 -5.28 -5.73
C ILE A 421 -12.02 -3.81 -5.83
N ASN A 422 -11.85 -3.16 -4.67
CA ASN A 422 -11.19 -1.86 -4.58
C ASN A 422 -9.74 -1.96 -5.04
N ARG A 423 -9.37 -1.20 -6.09
CA ARG A 423 -8.04 -1.28 -6.73
C ARG A 423 -6.92 -0.69 -5.89
N SER A 424 -7.20 0.39 -5.18
CA SER A 424 -6.22 1.11 -4.37
C SER A 424 -6.10 0.48 -2.99
N GLU A 425 -4.86 0.30 -2.51
CA GLU A 425 -4.62 -0.10 -1.12
C GLU A 425 -5.21 0.90 -0.13
N ALA A 426 -5.28 2.20 -0.47
CA ALA A 426 -5.92 3.19 0.38
C ALA A 426 -7.44 2.96 0.52
N SER A 427 -8.08 2.38 -0.49
CA SER A 427 -9.51 2.08 -0.47
C SER A 427 -9.80 0.78 0.30
N LYS A 428 -8.82 -0.11 0.44
CA LYS A 428 -8.89 -1.31 1.29
C LYS A 428 -8.58 -0.94 2.74
N ARG A 429 -9.60 -0.80 3.58
CA ARG A 429 -9.43 -0.20 4.91
C ARG A 429 -10.30 -0.84 5.98
N LYS A 430 -9.82 -0.79 7.22
CA LYS A 430 -10.61 -1.13 8.41
C LYS A 430 -11.26 0.15 8.97
N LEU A 431 -12.53 0.07 9.31
CA LEU A 431 -13.28 1.13 9.99
C LEU A 431 -13.79 0.60 11.32
N LYS A 432 -13.76 1.43 12.37
CA LYS A 432 -14.28 1.10 13.69
C LYS A 432 -15.74 1.51 13.77
N LEU A 433 -16.57 0.64 14.34
CA LEU A 433 -17.98 0.89 14.61
C LEU A 433 -18.17 1.23 16.09
N ASP A 434 -19.18 2.06 16.38
CA ASP A 434 -19.64 2.29 17.74
C ASP A 434 -20.39 1.07 18.29
N GLU A 435 -20.48 1.00 19.63
CA GLU A 435 -21.08 -0.12 20.36
C GLU A 435 -22.53 -0.37 19.95
N LYS A 436 -23.30 0.69 19.70
CA LYS A 436 -24.71 0.57 19.30
C LYS A 436 -24.83 -0.15 17.96
N MET A 437 -23.99 0.15 16.98
CA MET A 437 -24.00 -0.58 15.70
C MET A 437 -23.55 -2.03 15.85
N ILE A 438 -22.55 -2.29 16.69
CA ILE A 438 -22.10 -3.65 16.96
C ILE A 438 -23.20 -4.49 17.60
N GLU A 439 -23.96 -3.96 18.55
CA GLU A 439 -25.07 -4.70 19.17
C GLU A 439 -26.19 -5.00 18.17
N ILE A 440 -26.48 -4.09 17.24
CA ILE A 440 -27.41 -4.35 16.13
C ILE A 440 -26.87 -5.49 15.23
N LEU A 441 -25.59 -5.47 14.88
CA LEU A 441 -24.98 -6.51 14.05
C LEU A 441 -24.91 -7.88 14.77
N LYS A 442 -24.57 -7.91 16.07
CA LYS A 442 -24.60 -9.14 16.89
C LYS A 442 -26.00 -9.74 16.94
N THR A 443 -27.02 -8.90 17.18
CA THR A 443 -28.42 -9.33 17.19
C THR A 443 -28.82 -9.91 15.84
N LYS A 444 -28.45 -9.22 14.74
CA LYS A 444 -28.71 -9.68 13.38
C LYS A 444 -28.02 -11.01 13.08
N TYR A 445 -26.75 -11.17 13.48
CA TYR A 445 -25.99 -12.40 13.30
C TYR A 445 -26.65 -13.59 14.01
N LYS A 446 -27.05 -13.40 15.28
CA LYS A 446 -27.75 -14.42 16.06
C LYS A 446 -29.09 -14.84 15.45
N ILE A 447 -29.89 -13.87 15.00
CA ILE A 447 -31.22 -14.14 14.43
C ILE A 447 -31.13 -14.83 13.06
N THR A 448 -30.18 -14.40 12.23
CA THR A 448 -30.09 -14.89 10.83
C THR A 448 -29.23 -16.12 10.66
N ASN A 449 -28.38 -16.44 11.64
CA ASN A 449 -27.40 -17.52 11.62
C ASN A 449 -26.70 -17.68 10.24
N PRO A 450 -26.03 -16.62 9.75
CA PRO A 450 -25.57 -16.54 8.37
C PRO A 450 -24.28 -17.32 8.16
N LEU A 451 -24.00 -17.70 6.92
CA LEU A 451 -22.65 -18.14 6.53
C LEU A 451 -21.69 -16.96 6.52
N GLN A 452 -20.40 -17.23 6.72
CA GLN A 452 -19.34 -16.19 6.68
C GLN A 452 -19.30 -15.44 5.34
N THR A 453 -19.66 -16.11 4.25
CA THR A 453 -19.72 -15.51 2.90
C THR A 453 -21.00 -14.74 2.61
N ASP A 454 -22.00 -14.79 3.50
CA ASP A 454 -23.26 -14.10 3.27
C ASP A 454 -23.12 -12.59 3.43
N PHE A 455 -23.92 -11.84 2.66
CA PHE A 455 -24.03 -10.40 2.81
C PHE A 455 -24.63 -10.02 4.17
N VAL A 456 -24.02 -9.02 4.81
CA VAL A 456 -24.46 -8.47 6.10
C VAL A 456 -25.83 -7.80 5.95
N PHE A 457 -26.01 -7.01 4.89
CA PHE A 457 -27.25 -6.29 4.62
C PHE A 457 -28.01 -6.93 3.46
N ARG A 458 -29.15 -7.54 3.78
CA ARG A 458 -30.06 -8.18 2.83
C ARG A 458 -31.44 -7.54 2.98
N PHE A 459 -32.12 -7.30 1.87
CA PHE A 459 -33.46 -6.73 1.87
C PHE A 459 -34.45 -7.78 1.40
N ASN A 460 -35.61 -7.86 2.06
CA ASN A 460 -36.72 -8.68 1.58
C ASN A 460 -37.45 -7.93 0.44
N SER A 461 -36.89 -7.98 -0.77
CA SER A 461 -37.44 -7.34 -1.96
C SER A 461 -37.11 -8.13 -3.21
N SER A 462 -38.01 -8.08 -4.20
CA SER A 462 -37.75 -8.59 -5.55
C SER A 462 -36.74 -7.73 -6.34
N LYS A 463 -36.44 -6.52 -5.85
CA LYS A 463 -35.42 -5.64 -6.44
C LYS A 463 -34.05 -5.98 -5.88
N PHE A 464 -33.02 -5.83 -6.72
CA PHE A 464 -31.63 -5.97 -6.30
C PHE A 464 -31.28 -4.95 -5.20
N PRO A 465 -30.34 -5.27 -4.27
CA PRO A 465 -30.08 -4.43 -3.11
C PRO A 465 -29.81 -2.96 -3.42
N GLN A 466 -28.98 -2.68 -4.43
CA GLN A 466 -28.67 -1.32 -4.85
C GLN A 466 -29.93 -0.59 -5.38
N GLN A 467 -30.75 -1.26 -6.20
CA GLN A 467 -31.97 -0.68 -6.74
C GLN A 467 -33.04 -0.48 -5.67
N TYR A 468 -33.14 -1.39 -4.71
CA TYR A 468 -34.04 -1.24 -3.56
C TYR A 468 -33.62 -0.02 -2.74
N PHE A 469 -32.34 0.08 -2.38
CA PHE A 469 -31.83 1.18 -1.59
C PHE A 469 -32.05 2.53 -2.30
N GLU A 470 -31.66 2.67 -3.56
CA GLU A 470 -31.79 3.94 -4.29
C GLU A 470 -33.25 4.29 -4.62
N ASN A 471 -34.00 3.37 -5.21
CA ASN A 471 -35.33 3.69 -5.77
C ASN A 471 -36.46 3.59 -4.75
N ILE A 472 -36.27 2.88 -3.64
CA ILE A 472 -37.28 2.74 -2.58
C ILE A 472 -36.86 3.54 -1.35
N VAL A 473 -35.69 3.24 -0.76
CA VAL A 473 -35.28 3.85 0.52
C VAL A 473 -34.96 5.34 0.32
N LEU A 474 -33.95 5.66 -0.50
CA LEU A 474 -33.52 7.05 -0.69
C LEU A 474 -34.60 7.93 -1.30
N LYS A 475 -35.33 7.43 -2.30
CA LYS A 475 -36.46 8.16 -2.91
C LYS A 475 -37.57 8.51 -1.90
N LYS A 476 -37.86 7.63 -0.95
CA LYS A 476 -38.90 7.90 0.07
C LYS A 476 -38.37 8.77 1.20
N LEU A 477 -37.09 8.64 1.57
CA LEU A 477 -36.43 9.53 2.53
C LEU A 477 -36.33 10.96 1.99
N SER A 478 -35.90 11.14 0.74
CA SER A 478 -35.75 12.47 0.13
C SER A 478 -37.07 13.22 0.11
N ARG A 479 -38.16 12.56 -0.30
CA ARG A 479 -39.53 13.13 -0.27
C ARG A 479 -39.97 13.55 1.13
N LYS A 480 -39.56 12.81 2.17
CA LYS A 480 -39.93 13.13 3.55
C LYS A 480 -39.13 14.29 4.12
N LEU A 481 -37.91 14.51 3.62
CA LEU A 481 -37.05 15.62 3.99
C LEU A 481 -37.27 16.87 3.12
N GLY A 482 -38.14 16.80 2.10
CA GLY A 482 -38.32 17.90 1.15
C GLY A 482 -37.16 18.07 0.16
N ILE A 483 -36.27 17.08 0.07
CA ILE A 483 -35.09 17.10 -0.81
C ILE A 483 -35.47 16.45 -2.15
N GLN A 484 -35.08 17.08 -3.26
CA GLN A 484 -35.39 16.61 -4.60
C GLN A 484 -34.96 15.15 -4.80
N ARG A 485 -33.71 14.83 -4.43
CA ARG A 485 -33.16 13.48 -4.51
C ARG A 485 -31.94 13.33 -3.61
N LEU A 486 -31.91 12.27 -2.81
CA LEU A 486 -30.71 11.81 -2.10
C LEU A 486 -29.94 10.80 -2.95
N TYR A 487 -28.62 10.90 -2.92
CA TYR A 487 -27.67 9.99 -3.56
C TYR A 487 -26.91 9.19 -2.51
N PRO A 488 -26.46 7.96 -2.84
CA PRO A 488 -25.65 7.17 -1.91
C PRO A 488 -24.37 7.87 -1.43
N SER A 489 -23.78 8.75 -2.25
CA SER A 489 -22.59 9.54 -1.91
C SER A 489 -22.87 10.66 -0.89
N ASP A 490 -24.12 11.12 -0.77
CA ASP A 490 -24.47 12.21 0.15
C ASP A 490 -24.13 11.87 1.59
N PHE A 491 -24.25 10.61 2.00
CA PHE A 491 -23.87 10.20 3.36
C PHE A 491 -22.38 10.36 3.64
N GLN A 492 -21.52 10.10 2.65
CA GLN A 492 -20.08 10.37 2.78
C GLN A 492 -19.80 11.86 2.79
N HIS A 493 -20.50 12.65 1.95
CA HIS A 493 -20.36 14.10 1.96
C HIS A 493 -20.77 14.70 3.32
N ASN A 494 -21.85 14.19 3.92
CA ASN A 494 -22.29 14.60 5.25
C ASN A 494 -21.33 14.14 6.37
N PHE A 495 -20.77 12.92 6.29
CA PHE A 495 -19.71 12.49 7.20
C PHE A 495 -18.52 13.47 7.19
N VAL A 496 -18.08 13.91 6.01
CA VAL A 496 -17.01 14.92 5.89
C VAL A 496 -17.43 16.23 6.52
N ASN A 497 -18.63 16.74 6.20
CA ASN A 497 -19.12 17.99 6.77
C ASN A 497 -19.16 17.96 8.30
N ILE A 498 -19.67 16.86 8.89
CA ILE A 498 -19.69 16.66 10.35
C ILE A 498 -18.25 16.68 10.91
N CYS A 499 -17.34 15.91 10.31
CA CYS A 499 -15.96 15.84 10.76
C CYS A 499 -15.23 17.19 10.67
N LEU A 500 -15.47 17.97 9.60
CA LEU A 500 -14.88 19.30 9.42
C LEU A 500 -15.39 20.25 10.51
N LYS A 501 -16.70 20.29 10.78
CA LYS A 501 -17.28 21.09 11.87
C LYS A 501 -16.75 20.72 13.26
N GLN A 502 -16.37 19.45 13.43
CA GLN A 502 -15.78 18.92 14.67
C GLN A 502 -14.25 19.07 14.71
N ASN A 503 -13.63 19.79 13.77
CA ASN A 503 -12.18 19.99 13.68
C ASN A 503 -11.37 18.69 13.63
N ILE A 504 -11.94 17.63 13.04
CA ILE A 504 -11.26 16.34 12.87
C ILE A 504 -10.15 16.48 11.81
N PRO A 505 -8.93 15.95 12.04
CA PRO A 505 -7.84 16.08 11.09
C PRO A 505 -8.16 15.53 9.70
N PHE A 506 -7.85 16.30 8.64
CA PHE A 506 -8.08 15.87 7.25
C PHE A 506 -7.42 14.53 6.92
N SER A 507 -6.29 14.23 7.56
CA SER A 507 -5.59 12.95 7.40
C SER A 507 -6.43 11.76 7.87
N TYR A 508 -7.25 11.92 8.91
CA TYR A 508 -8.19 10.93 9.40
C TYR A 508 -9.36 10.80 8.43
N ILE A 509 -10.05 11.90 8.11
CA ILE A 509 -11.22 11.92 7.22
C ILE A 509 -10.89 11.27 5.87
N ARG A 510 -9.76 11.66 5.27
CA ARG A 510 -9.25 11.10 4.00
C ARG A 510 -9.04 9.59 4.08
N LYS A 511 -8.42 9.09 5.17
CA LYS A 511 -8.20 7.66 5.37
C LYS A 511 -9.52 6.91 5.52
N SER A 512 -10.47 7.47 6.28
CA SER A 512 -11.81 6.90 6.49
C SER A 512 -12.64 6.82 5.20
N LEU A 513 -12.44 7.75 4.26
CA LEU A 513 -13.05 7.71 2.93
C LEU A 513 -12.30 6.85 1.90
N GLY A 514 -11.04 6.47 2.17
CA GLY A 514 -10.24 5.65 1.27
C GLY A 514 -9.60 6.39 0.09
N TYR A 515 -9.38 7.71 0.21
CA TYR A 515 -8.68 8.51 -0.80
C TYR A 515 -7.18 8.21 -0.79
N PHE A 516 -6.56 7.98 -1.96
CA PHE A 516 -5.13 7.67 -2.07
C PHE A 516 -4.22 8.81 -1.61
N SER A 517 -4.58 10.07 -1.92
CA SER A 517 -3.79 11.26 -1.59
C SER A 517 -4.67 12.42 -1.12
N LEU A 518 -4.08 13.43 -0.48
CA LEU A 518 -4.81 14.60 0.03
C LEU A 518 -5.32 15.50 -1.10
N VAL A 519 -4.59 15.61 -2.20
CA VAL A 519 -4.95 16.47 -3.35
C VAL A 519 -6.37 16.20 -3.89
N PRO A 520 -6.77 14.97 -4.24
CA PRO A 520 -8.12 14.69 -4.70
C PRO A 520 -9.17 14.95 -3.62
N PHE A 521 -8.86 14.68 -2.35
CA PHE A 521 -9.76 14.97 -1.22
C PHE A 521 -10.04 16.48 -1.10
N VAL A 522 -8.99 17.29 -1.01
CA VAL A 522 -9.11 18.75 -0.89
C VAL A 522 -9.83 19.33 -2.11
N LYS A 523 -9.51 18.86 -3.32
CA LYS A 523 -10.18 19.31 -4.55
C LYS A 523 -11.69 19.01 -4.54
N THR A 524 -12.09 17.86 -4.03
CA THR A 524 -13.51 17.47 -3.96
C THR A 524 -14.27 18.24 -2.90
N TYR A 525 -13.65 18.50 -1.74
CA TYR A 525 -14.31 19.13 -0.59
C TYR A 525 -13.90 20.58 -0.36
N GLN A 526 -13.30 21.23 -1.36
CA GLN A 526 -12.75 22.58 -1.25
C GLN A 526 -13.76 23.56 -0.65
N ASN A 527 -14.98 23.61 -1.18
CA ASN A 527 -16.02 24.52 -0.68
C ASN A 527 -16.38 24.27 0.80
N LEU A 528 -16.42 23.01 1.25
CA LEU A 528 -16.71 22.69 2.66
C LEU A 528 -15.55 23.07 3.57
N ILE A 529 -14.32 22.89 3.09
CA ILE A 529 -13.11 23.29 3.82
C ILE A 529 -13.09 24.81 3.96
N GLU A 530 -13.29 25.55 2.87
CA GLU A 530 -13.35 27.02 2.88
C GLU A 530 -14.47 27.56 3.79
N GLN A 531 -15.61 26.87 3.86
CA GLN A 531 -16.71 27.21 4.79
C GLN A 531 -16.39 26.93 6.26
N SER A 532 -15.50 25.98 6.53
CA SER A 532 -15.07 25.62 7.90
C SER A 532 -13.90 26.46 8.41
N GLU A 533 -13.22 27.19 7.54
CA GLU A 533 -12.10 28.06 7.93
C GLU A 533 -12.59 29.28 8.70
N GLU A 534 -12.02 29.52 9.89
CA GLU A 534 -12.27 30.75 10.64
C GLU A 534 -11.69 31.94 9.87
N LYS A 535 -12.49 33.00 9.70
CA LYS A 535 -12.05 34.24 9.04
C LYS A 535 -10.92 34.97 9.78
N TYR A 536 -10.73 34.66 11.07
CA TYR A 536 -9.69 35.19 11.92
C TYR A 536 -9.37 34.16 13.02
N TYR A 537 -8.10 33.78 13.15
CA TYR A 537 -7.62 32.91 14.21
C TYR A 537 -6.33 33.49 14.79
N ASN A 538 -6.30 33.67 16.12
CA ASN A 538 -5.10 34.09 16.84
C ASN A 538 -4.65 32.97 17.78
N PRO A 539 -3.52 32.28 17.50
CA PRO A 539 -3.04 31.18 18.34
C PRO A 539 -2.69 31.62 19.76
N LEU A 540 -2.46 32.92 20.00
CA LEU A 540 -2.09 33.46 21.30
C LEU A 540 -3.29 33.70 22.23
N GLU A 541 -4.50 33.89 21.69
CA GLU A 541 -5.72 34.13 22.50
C GLU A 541 -6.14 32.90 23.31
N ASN A 542 -5.80 31.69 22.84
CA ASN A 542 -6.10 30.42 23.52
C ASN A 542 -4.97 29.94 24.44
N LEU A 543 -3.80 30.60 24.42
CA LEU A 543 -2.78 30.37 25.42
C LEU A 543 -3.20 31.15 26.67
N LYS A 544 -3.75 30.45 27.67
CA LYS A 544 -3.98 31.04 28.99
C LYS A 544 -2.66 31.69 29.43
N LEU A 545 -2.63 33.03 29.43
CA LEU A 545 -1.62 33.79 30.16
C LEU A 545 -1.64 33.24 31.58
N LEU A 546 -0.53 32.64 32.00
CA LEU A 546 -0.32 32.19 33.38
C LEU A 546 -0.67 33.38 34.29
N LYS A 547 -1.84 33.29 34.95
CA LYS A 547 -2.26 34.22 35.99
C LYS A 547 -1.75 33.73 37.33
#